data_AF-A0A316WB66-F1
#
_entry.id   AF-A0A316WB66-F1
#
_cell.length_a   1.000
_cell.length_b   1.000
_cell.length_c   1.000
_cell.angle_alpha   90.00
_cell.angle_beta   90.00
_cell.angle_gamma   90.00
#
_symmetry.space_group_name_H-M   'P 1'
#
loop_
_entity.id
_entity.type
_entity.pdbx_description
1 polymer ?
#
loop_
_entity_poly.entity_id
_entity_poly.type
_entity_poly.pdbx_seq_one_letter_code
_entity_poly.pdbx_strand_id
1 'polypeptide(L)'
;DDMFFDVEGWLNSEVGREFSEKEGAAFLLGDGVNKPKGLLAYPFAAAGDKTRPYGTLQRLVSGNAAAFSGDNLIDLVQAVKAGYRRAGTWMMNNLTVAYVRKLKDSEGNYLWRPGLEVGQPSSLLGYGITENEDMPDIAADANALAFGDFKRAYT
;
A
#
# COMPACT_ATOMS: atom_id res chain seq x y z
N ASP A 1 -29.67 -24.47 -29.74
CA ASP A 1 -28.25 -24.76 -29.54
C ASP A 1 -27.53 -23.44 -29.69
N ASP A 2 -26.98 -22.93 -28.59
CA ASP A 2 -26.04 -21.80 -28.45
C ASP A 2 -26.44 -20.45 -29.11
N MET A 3 -26.74 -19.34 -28.44
CA MET A 3 -26.23 -18.78 -27.19
C MET A 3 -27.23 -17.71 -26.68
N PHE A 4 -27.91 -17.96 -25.57
CA PHE A 4 -28.58 -16.94 -24.75
C PHE A 4 -27.55 -16.17 -23.90
N PHE A 5 -26.43 -15.81 -24.52
CA PHE A 5 -25.38 -15.04 -23.87
C PHE A 5 -25.83 -13.58 -23.88
N ASP A 6 -26.14 -13.03 -22.69
CA ASP A 6 -26.41 -11.61 -22.50
C ASP A 6 -25.10 -10.83 -22.70
N VAL A 7 -24.73 -10.63 -23.96
CA VAL A 7 -23.51 -9.93 -24.37
C VAL A 7 -23.47 -8.53 -23.77
N GLU A 8 -24.62 -7.85 -23.67
CA GLU A 8 -24.70 -6.46 -23.23
C GLU A 8 -24.53 -6.34 -21.69
N GLY A 9 -25.19 -7.21 -20.92
CA GLY A 9 -24.98 -7.31 -19.48
C GLY A 9 -23.55 -7.72 -19.13
N TRP A 10 -22.99 -8.69 -19.86
CA TRP A 10 -21.60 -9.10 -19.71
C TRP A 10 -20.63 -7.96 -20.05
N LEU A 11 -20.81 -7.28 -21.19
CA LEU A 11 -19.96 -6.16 -21.61
C LEU A 11 -20.00 -5.01 -20.60
N ASN A 12 -21.17 -4.65 -20.07
CA ASN A 12 -21.28 -3.61 -19.04
C ASN A 12 -20.58 -4.01 -17.74
N SER A 13 -20.67 -5.29 -17.35
CA SER A 13 -19.98 -5.79 -16.15
C SER A 13 -18.45 -5.82 -16.32
N GLU A 14 -17.97 -6.24 -17.50
CA GLU A 14 -16.54 -6.24 -17.82
C GLU A 14 -16.01 -4.82 -17.95
N VAL A 15 -16.72 -3.92 -18.61
CA VAL A 15 -16.34 -2.51 -18.71
C VAL A 15 -16.25 -1.87 -17.32
N GLY A 16 -17.21 -2.12 -16.44
CA GLY A 16 -17.17 -1.62 -15.05
C GLY A 16 -15.99 -2.18 -14.24
N ARG A 17 -15.67 -3.47 -14.42
CA ARG A 17 -14.51 -4.11 -13.80
C ARG A 17 -13.20 -3.50 -14.30
N GLU A 18 -13.04 -3.40 -15.61
CA GLU A 18 -11.86 -2.83 -16.26
C GLU A 18 -11.66 -1.35 -15.92
N PHE A 19 -12.73 -0.55 -15.78
CA PHE A 19 -12.64 0.83 -15.29
C PHE A 19 -12.16 0.88 -13.84
N SER A 20 -12.73 0.04 -12.97
CA SER A 20 -12.36 0.00 -11.55
C SER A 20 -10.89 -0.43 -11.35
N GLU A 21 -10.43 -1.44 -12.10
CA GLU A 21 -9.04 -1.90 -12.08
C GLU A 21 -8.09 -0.82 -12.60
N LYS A 22 -8.43 -0.17 -13.72
CA LYS A 22 -7.61 0.92 -14.28
C LYS A 22 -7.57 2.16 -13.41
N GLU A 23 -8.67 2.52 -12.76
CA GLU A 23 -8.71 3.63 -11.82
C GLU A 23 -7.86 3.33 -10.57
N GLY A 24 -7.98 2.11 -10.01
CA GLY A 24 -7.13 1.66 -8.91
C GLY A 24 -5.64 1.76 -9.23
N ALA A 25 -5.24 1.25 -10.39
CA ALA A 25 -3.86 1.35 -10.88
C ALA A 25 -3.44 2.81 -11.12
N ALA A 26 -4.34 3.65 -11.67
CA ALA A 26 -4.04 5.06 -11.91
C ALA A 26 -3.86 5.87 -10.62
N PHE A 27 -4.60 5.56 -9.54
CA PHE A 27 -4.40 6.19 -8.23
C PHE A 27 -3.07 5.81 -7.57
N LEU A 28 -2.43 4.72 -8.01
CA LEU A 28 -1.11 4.34 -7.54
C LEU A 28 0.02 4.81 -8.46
N LEU A 29 -0.12 4.59 -9.77
CA LEU A 29 0.95 4.69 -10.77
C LEU A 29 0.74 5.80 -11.81
N GLY A 30 -0.42 6.46 -11.82
CA GLY A 30 -0.75 7.45 -12.84
C GLY A 30 0.24 8.64 -12.85
N ASP A 31 0.57 9.13 -14.04
CA ASP A 31 1.59 10.16 -14.26
C ASP A 31 1.03 11.60 -14.23
N GLY A 32 -0.30 11.76 -14.13
CA GLY A 32 -0.97 13.05 -14.18
C GLY A 32 -1.31 13.56 -15.59
N VAL A 33 -1.01 12.82 -16.66
CA VAL A 33 -1.31 13.17 -18.04
C VAL A 33 -2.51 12.36 -18.53
N ASN A 34 -3.67 13.01 -18.65
CA ASN A 34 -4.96 12.38 -19.01
C ASN A 34 -5.41 11.25 -18.07
N LYS A 35 -4.80 11.15 -16.87
CA LYS A 35 -5.16 10.25 -15.77
C LYS A 35 -4.72 10.88 -14.44
N PRO A 36 -5.29 10.51 -13.29
CA PRO A 36 -4.88 11.07 -12.00
C PRO A 36 -3.39 10.82 -11.73
N LYS A 37 -2.76 11.71 -10.95
CA LYS A 37 -1.38 11.51 -10.51
C LYS A 37 -1.36 10.55 -9.32
N GLY A 38 -0.81 9.36 -9.54
CA GLY A 38 -0.76 8.30 -8.55
C GLY A 38 0.28 8.53 -7.45
N LEU A 39 0.12 7.80 -6.34
CA LEU A 39 0.95 7.94 -5.13
C LEU A 39 2.45 7.77 -5.41
N LEU A 40 2.79 6.77 -6.21
CA LEU A 40 4.19 6.46 -6.52
C LEU A 40 4.79 7.38 -7.59
N ALA A 41 3.97 8.20 -8.26
CA ALA A 41 4.44 9.21 -9.21
C ALA A 41 4.83 10.55 -8.55
N TYR A 42 4.58 10.72 -7.23
CA TYR A 42 5.10 11.86 -6.50
C TYR A 42 6.60 11.70 -6.21
N PRO A 43 7.37 12.81 -6.20
CA PRO A 43 8.78 12.75 -5.82
C PRO A 43 8.92 12.34 -4.35
N PHE A 44 9.89 11.47 -4.04
CA PHE A 44 10.18 11.02 -2.68
C PHE A 44 11.46 11.66 -2.14
N ALA A 45 11.48 11.98 -0.84
CA ALA A 45 12.62 12.51 -0.13
C ALA A 45 12.82 11.81 1.22
N ALA A 46 14.07 11.63 1.64
CA ALA A 46 14.39 11.10 2.97
C ALA A 46 14.22 12.15 4.09
N ALA A 47 14.07 13.42 3.72
CA ALA A 47 13.90 14.52 4.67
C ALA A 47 12.57 14.40 5.43
N GLY A 48 12.59 14.71 6.73
CA GLY A 48 11.39 14.80 7.56
C GLY A 48 10.59 16.08 7.30
N ASP A 49 9.37 16.14 7.86
CA ASP A 49 8.38 17.21 7.63
C ASP A 49 8.87 18.65 7.79
N LYS A 50 9.89 18.91 8.62
CA LYS A 50 10.38 20.28 8.89
C LYS A 50 11.20 20.85 7.73
N THR A 51 11.85 20.00 6.95
CA THR A 51 12.80 20.39 5.90
C THR A 51 12.42 19.85 4.52
N ARG A 52 11.49 18.89 4.48
CA ARG A 52 11.00 18.29 3.24
C ARG A 52 10.26 19.33 2.38
N PRO A 53 10.60 19.47 1.07
CA PRO A 53 9.89 20.36 0.17
C PRO A 53 8.41 20.00 0.03
N TYR A 54 7.55 21.00 -0.14
CA TYR A 54 6.14 20.77 -0.43
C TYR A 54 5.97 19.96 -1.73
N GLY A 55 4.95 19.09 -1.77
CA GLY A 55 4.68 18.23 -2.93
C GLY A 55 5.61 17.02 -3.07
N THR A 56 6.49 16.77 -2.10
CA THR A 56 7.29 15.53 -2.02
C THR A 56 6.76 14.62 -0.91
N LEU A 57 6.82 13.31 -1.11
CA LEU A 57 6.48 12.28 -0.12
C LEU A 57 7.73 11.87 0.68
N GLN A 58 7.56 11.50 1.94
CA GLN A 58 8.67 11.03 2.76
C GLN A 58 8.92 9.55 2.47
N ARG A 59 10.19 9.18 2.27
CA ARG A 59 10.63 7.79 2.19
C ARG A 59 11.62 7.51 3.30
N LEU A 60 11.39 6.42 4.03
CA LEU A 60 12.37 5.87 4.96
C LEU A 60 13.10 4.72 4.27
N VAL A 61 14.41 4.68 4.39
CA VAL A 61 15.25 3.64 3.79
C VAL A 61 15.38 2.50 4.79
N SER A 62 15.08 1.27 4.37
CA SER A 62 15.18 0.07 5.22
C SER A 62 16.61 -0.27 5.62
N GLY A 63 17.60 0.20 4.84
CA GLY A 63 19.02 -0.14 4.98
C GLY A 63 19.41 -1.46 4.29
N ASN A 64 18.47 -2.11 3.59
CA ASN A 64 18.73 -3.33 2.82
C ASN A 64 17.91 -3.32 1.51
N ALA A 65 18.55 -3.74 0.41
CA ALA A 65 17.94 -3.73 -0.92
C ALA A 65 16.79 -4.74 -1.11
N ALA A 66 16.74 -5.82 -0.33
CA ALA A 66 15.76 -6.89 -0.50
C ALA A 66 15.01 -7.25 0.79
N ALA A 67 15.14 -6.41 1.83
CA ALA A 67 14.59 -6.69 3.14
C ALA A 67 14.30 -5.41 3.93
N PHE A 68 13.43 -5.55 4.94
CA PHE A 68 13.22 -4.57 5.99
C PHE A 68 12.86 -5.29 7.30
N SER A 69 13.11 -4.64 8.44
CA SER A 69 12.85 -5.19 9.77
C SER A 69 11.51 -4.71 10.34
N GLY A 70 11.11 -5.31 11.46
CA GLY A 70 9.98 -4.83 12.25
C GLY A 70 10.17 -3.38 12.73
N ASP A 71 11.40 -3.00 13.07
CA ASP A 71 11.72 -1.62 13.47
C ASP A 71 11.46 -0.64 12.33
N ASN A 72 11.78 -0.99 11.08
CA ASN A 72 11.48 -0.13 9.94
C ASN A 72 9.96 0.12 9.80
N LEU A 73 9.12 -0.87 10.10
CA LEU A 73 7.66 -0.70 10.09
C LEU A 73 7.20 0.25 11.19
N ILE A 74 7.76 0.09 12.39
CA ILE A 74 7.47 0.98 13.53
C ILE A 74 7.89 2.41 13.18
N ASP A 75 9.10 2.60 12.67
CA ASP A 75 9.64 3.91 12.30
C ASP A 75 8.78 4.59 11.24
N LEU A 76 8.29 3.84 10.25
CA LEU A 76 7.40 4.39 9.23
C LEU A 76 6.06 4.85 9.81
N VAL A 77 5.46 4.08 10.73
CA VAL A 77 4.28 4.52 11.47
C VAL A 77 4.59 5.78 12.28
N GLN A 78 5.74 5.81 12.94
CA GLN A 78 6.14 6.91 13.81
C GLN A 78 6.51 8.18 13.04
N ALA A 79 6.93 8.07 11.78
CA ALA A 79 7.21 9.19 10.89
C ALA A 79 5.95 10.00 10.55
N VAL A 80 4.77 9.36 10.52
CA VAL A 80 3.50 10.05 10.28
C VAL A 80 3.04 10.75 11.57
N LYS A 81 2.72 12.05 11.46
CA LYS A 81 2.18 12.84 12.60
C LYS A 81 0.94 12.17 13.19
N ALA A 82 0.83 12.23 14.52
CA ALA A 82 -0.22 11.56 15.28
C ALA A 82 -1.65 11.84 14.79
N GLY A 83 -1.94 13.07 14.33
CA GLY A 83 -3.26 13.46 13.81
C GLY A 83 -3.69 12.71 12.53
N TYR A 84 -2.75 12.36 11.66
CA TYR A 84 -3.02 11.57 10.45
C TYR A 84 -2.91 10.07 10.72
N ARG A 85 -2.06 9.68 11.67
CA ARG A 85 -1.83 8.29 12.03
C ARG A 85 -3.10 7.57 12.51
N ARG A 86 -4.03 8.29 13.17
CA ARG A 86 -5.29 7.70 13.67
C ARG A 86 -6.17 7.06 12.60
N ALA A 87 -6.14 7.57 11.37
CA ALA A 87 -6.85 7.03 10.23
C ALA A 87 -5.90 6.36 9.22
N GLY A 88 -4.67 6.06 9.65
CA GLY A 88 -3.66 5.44 8.82
C GLY A 88 -4.01 3.99 8.48
N THR A 89 -3.72 3.60 7.26
CA THR A 89 -3.77 2.19 6.81
C THR A 89 -2.49 1.86 6.06
N TRP A 90 -2.14 0.57 6.06
CA TRP A 90 -1.06 0.06 5.23
C TRP A 90 -1.56 -0.17 3.80
N MET A 91 -0.68 0.02 2.82
CA MET A 91 -0.88 -0.41 1.45
C MET A 91 0.35 -1.18 0.97
N MET A 92 0.17 -2.40 0.49
CA MET A 92 1.23 -3.28 0.00
C MET A 92 0.65 -4.39 -0.89
N ASN A 93 1.49 -5.08 -1.67
CA ASN A 93 1.06 -6.25 -2.44
C ASN A 93 1.07 -7.53 -1.60
N ASN A 94 0.50 -8.62 -2.13
CA ASN A 94 0.34 -9.88 -1.39
C ASN A 94 1.69 -10.51 -0.97
N LEU A 95 2.75 -10.38 -1.79
CA LEU A 95 4.08 -10.91 -1.52
C LEU A 95 4.73 -10.18 -0.35
N THR A 96 4.52 -8.87 -0.28
CA THR A 96 4.95 -8.02 0.83
C THR A 96 4.17 -8.34 2.09
N VAL A 97 2.85 -8.57 2.02
CA VAL A 97 2.07 -9.08 3.17
C VAL A 97 2.67 -10.40 3.68
N ALA A 98 2.93 -11.34 2.78
CA ALA A 98 3.54 -12.62 3.14
C ALA A 98 4.92 -12.46 3.77
N TYR A 99 5.74 -11.51 3.28
CA TYR A 99 7.03 -11.16 3.87
C TYR A 99 6.86 -10.66 5.31
N VAL A 100 5.98 -9.69 5.54
CA VAL A 100 5.71 -9.15 6.87
C VAL A 100 5.22 -10.23 7.84
N ARG A 101 4.35 -11.15 7.39
CA ARG A 101 3.91 -12.32 8.20
C ARG A 101 5.05 -13.24 8.61
N LYS A 102 6.13 -13.27 7.82
CA LYS A 102 7.30 -14.12 8.06
C LYS A 102 8.36 -13.45 8.94
N LEU A 103 8.22 -12.16 9.26
CA LEU A 103 9.14 -11.47 10.17
C LEU A 103 9.13 -12.11 11.56
N LYS A 104 10.32 -12.31 12.12
CA LYS A 104 10.54 -12.96 13.40
C LYS A 104 11.47 -12.14 14.30
N ASP A 105 11.33 -12.34 15.60
CA ASP A 105 12.33 -11.89 16.58
C ASP A 105 13.56 -12.81 16.58
N SER A 106 14.55 -12.47 17.41
CA SER A 106 15.78 -13.26 17.59
C SER A 106 15.54 -14.66 18.18
N GLU A 107 14.38 -14.89 18.79
CA GLU A 107 13.98 -16.18 19.37
C GLU A 107 13.21 -17.05 18.36
N GLY A 108 12.93 -16.51 17.16
CA GLY A 108 12.25 -17.21 16.08
C GLY A 108 10.72 -17.10 16.13
N ASN A 109 10.17 -16.28 17.02
CA ASN A 109 8.72 -16.03 17.10
C ASN A 109 8.29 -15.02 16.04
N TYR A 110 7.15 -15.26 15.40
CA TYR A 110 6.58 -14.31 14.45
C TYR A 110 6.19 -12.99 15.15
N LEU A 111 6.62 -11.87 14.57
CA LEU A 111 6.31 -10.52 15.07
C LEU A 111 4.83 -10.15 14.85
N TRP A 112 4.23 -10.70 13.81
CA TRP A 112 2.83 -10.49 13.48
C TRP A 112 2.11 -11.83 13.37
N ARG A 113 0.99 -11.92 14.08
CA ARG A 113 0.03 -13.02 13.93
C ARG A 113 -1.27 -12.42 13.42
N PRO A 114 -1.78 -12.86 12.26
CA PRO A 114 -3.08 -12.39 11.79
C PRO A 114 -4.16 -12.76 12.83
N GLY A 115 -5.22 -11.96 12.92
CA GLY A 115 -6.35 -12.26 13.78
C GLY A 115 -6.87 -13.67 13.48
N LEU A 116 -6.99 -14.51 14.51
CA LEU A 116 -7.51 -15.87 14.38
C LEU A 116 -9.04 -15.90 14.42
N GLU A 117 -9.67 -14.78 14.78
CA GLU A 117 -11.13 -14.64 14.84
C GLU A 117 -11.71 -14.41 13.45
N VAL A 118 -12.66 -15.26 13.07
CA VAL A 118 -13.44 -15.12 11.83
C VAL A 118 -14.11 -13.74 11.81
N GLY A 119 -13.80 -12.95 10.79
CA GLY A 119 -14.39 -11.62 10.58
C GLY A 119 -13.59 -10.44 11.16
N GLN A 120 -12.48 -10.67 11.87
CA GLN A 120 -11.57 -9.58 12.24
C GLN A 120 -10.56 -9.32 11.12
N PRO A 121 -10.51 -8.10 10.54
CA PRO A 121 -9.52 -7.79 9.53
C PRO A 121 -8.11 -7.87 10.11
N SER A 122 -7.20 -8.44 9.33
CA SER A 122 -5.78 -8.48 9.63
C SER A 122 -5.24 -7.07 9.91
N SER A 123 -4.71 -6.84 11.11
CA SER A 123 -4.09 -5.58 11.49
C SER A 123 -2.59 -5.74 11.72
N LEU A 124 -1.79 -4.83 11.17
CA LEU A 124 -0.35 -4.72 11.40
C LEU A 124 -0.06 -3.48 12.24
N LEU A 125 0.59 -3.68 13.40
CA LEU A 125 0.85 -2.60 14.37
C LEU A 125 -0.40 -1.81 14.78
N GLY A 126 -1.57 -2.47 14.78
CA GLY A 126 -2.86 -1.85 15.12
C GLY A 126 -3.54 -1.09 13.97
N TYR A 127 -2.99 -1.13 12.76
CA TYR A 127 -3.57 -0.50 11.57
C TYR A 127 -4.04 -1.53 10.55
N GLY A 128 -5.10 -1.21 9.82
CA GLY A 128 -5.62 -2.05 8.74
C GLY A 128 -4.61 -2.20 7.60
N ILE A 129 -4.81 -3.25 6.79
CA ILE A 129 -3.99 -3.53 5.61
C ILE A 129 -4.90 -3.50 4.38
N THR A 130 -4.50 -2.72 3.38
CA THR A 130 -5.11 -2.69 2.05
C THR A 130 -4.14 -3.38 1.09
N GLU A 131 -4.56 -4.53 0.58
CA GLU A 131 -3.81 -5.24 -0.46
C GLU A 131 -4.05 -4.56 -1.81
N ASN A 132 -2.95 -4.16 -2.46
CA ASN A 132 -2.97 -3.60 -3.81
C ASN A 132 -1.85 -4.26 -4.61
N GLU A 133 -2.23 -5.07 -5.60
CA GLU A 133 -1.30 -5.86 -6.40
C GLU A 133 -0.44 -5.01 -7.35
N ASP A 134 -0.83 -3.75 -7.61
CA ASP A 134 -0.02 -2.81 -8.39
C ASP A 134 1.15 -2.23 -7.57
N MET A 135 1.19 -2.45 -6.26
CA MET A 135 2.34 -2.07 -5.43
C MET A 135 3.58 -2.89 -5.83
N PRO A 136 4.76 -2.25 -5.93
CA PRO A 136 5.96 -2.95 -6.34
C PRO A 136 6.40 -3.96 -5.28
N ASP A 137 7.07 -5.02 -5.73
CA ASP A 137 7.72 -5.98 -4.85
C ASP A 137 8.86 -5.35 -4.05
N ILE A 138 9.26 -6.04 -2.98
CA ILE A 138 10.46 -5.71 -2.21
C ILE A 138 11.69 -5.88 -3.11
N ALA A 139 12.28 -4.76 -3.51
CA ALA A 139 13.49 -4.70 -4.33
C ALA A 139 14.26 -3.41 -4.02
N ALA A 140 15.46 -3.30 -4.61
CA ALA A 140 16.32 -2.13 -4.43
C ALA A 140 15.58 -0.86 -4.86
N ASP A 141 15.61 0.16 -3.99
CA ASP A 141 14.96 1.46 -4.19
C ASP A 141 13.43 1.44 -4.44
N ALA A 142 12.79 0.28 -4.29
CA ALA A 142 11.36 0.13 -4.47
C ALA A 142 10.59 0.65 -3.25
N ASN A 143 9.50 1.38 -3.52
CA ASN A 143 8.54 1.79 -2.50
C ASN A 143 7.49 0.69 -2.30
N ALA A 144 7.92 -0.47 -1.82
CA ALA A 144 7.13 -1.70 -1.76
C ALA A 144 5.94 -1.66 -0.79
N LEU A 145 5.96 -0.73 0.17
CA LEU A 145 4.88 -0.52 1.10
C LEU A 145 4.71 0.97 1.41
N ALA A 146 3.48 1.36 1.68
CA ALA A 146 3.12 2.72 2.07
C ALA A 146 2.24 2.71 3.32
N PHE A 147 2.31 3.80 4.10
CA PHE A 147 1.49 4.00 5.27
C PHE A 147 1.02 5.45 5.36
N GLY A 148 -0.26 5.65 5.62
CA GLY A 148 -0.83 6.98 5.80
C GLY A 148 -2.35 7.00 5.75
N ASP A 149 -2.90 8.20 5.93
CA ASP A 149 -4.33 8.47 5.74
C ASP A 149 -4.57 8.81 4.26
N PHE A 150 -4.78 7.76 3.44
CA PHE A 150 -4.98 7.93 2.00
C PHE A 150 -6.26 8.68 1.66
N LYS A 151 -7.30 8.61 2.51
CA LYS A 151 -8.57 9.34 2.30
C LYS A 151 -8.39 10.86 2.37
N ARG A 152 -7.43 11.33 3.18
CA ARG A 152 -7.07 12.76 3.22
C ARG A 152 -6.02 13.14 2.19
N ALA A 153 -5.19 12.20 1.76
CA ALA A 153 -4.15 12.45 0.77
C ALA A 153 -4.70 12.51 -0.67
N TYR A 154 -5.77 11.77 -0.94
CA TYR A 154 -6.44 11.68 -2.25
C TYR A 154 -7.89 12.11 -2.11
N THR A 155 -8.26 13.19 -2.79
CA THR A 155 -9.63 13.73 -2.89
C THR A 155 -9.96 14.04 -4.34
#